data_AF-A0A972D294-F1
#
_entry.id   AF-A0A972D294-F1
#
_cell.length_a   1.000
_cell.length_b   1.000
_cell.length_c   1.000
_cell.angle_alpha   90.00
_cell.angle_beta   90.00
_cell.angle_gamma   90.00
#
_symmetry.space_group_name_H-M   'P 1'
#
loop_
_entity.id
_entity.type
_entity.pdbx_description
1 polymer ?
#
loop_
_entity_poly.entity_id
_entity_poly.type
_entity_poly.pdbx_seq_one_letter_code
_entity_poly.pdbx_strand_id
1 'polypeptide(L)'
;MEVIKDRLFLFCTILDFGKGSKALKLSGELGALGGTIFLGRGTVRSELLKKLGLVDIRKEIFITMVDNEQEDLFYDNMEKKFNLDKPHHGIAFSIPLKYCEKLGGSKYISKPEKKGVNEVDYEAIFVIVDKGSLDDVLDAAEQAGSTGGTVIHGRGAGVQEKAKLFNIEIEPEKDIVLILAKKEKSEAIINSIKERLNIEEKGAGVIFVLDVTRTLGLYQGN
;
A
#
# COMPACT_ATOMS: atom_id res chain seq x y z
N MET A 1 25.76 20.30 -2.25
CA MET A 1 24.79 19.19 -2.23
C MET A 1 25.01 18.43 -0.94
N GLU A 2 24.09 18.55 0.00
CA GLU A 2 24.21 17.91 1.31
C GLU A 2 23.68 16.48 1.20
N VAL A 3 24.52 15.50 1.55
CA VAL A 3 24.16 14.08 1.58
C VAL A 3 23.85 13.74 3.03
N ILE A 4 22.57 13.55 3.32
CA ILE A 4 22.09 13.15 4.64
C ILE A 4 22.10 11.62 4.69
N LYS A 5 22.79 11.05 5.69
CA LYS A 5 22.99 9.60 5.86
C LYS A 5 22.05 9.03 6.93
N ASP A 6 20.77 9.30 6.78
CA ASP A 6 19.76 8.81 7.69
C ASP A 6 18.96 7.68 7.06
N ARG A 7 18.44 6.79 7.91
CA ARG A 7 17.51 5.74 7.45
C ARG A 7 16.19 6.43 7.16
N LEU A 8 15.74 6.31 5.92
CA LEU A 8 14.47 6.88 5.49
C LEU A 8 13.49 5.73 5.25
N PHE A 9 12.23 5.93 5.64
CA PHE A 9 11.15 5.02 5.28
C PHE A 9 9.99 5.79 4.63
N LEU A 10 9.25 5.08 3.79
CA LEU A 10 7.96 5.50 3.29
C LEU A 10 6.93 5.05 4.32
N PHE A 11 6.35 5.99 5.05
CA PHE A 11 5.17 5.73 5.85
C PHE A 11 3.95 5.72 4.93
N CYS A 12 3.15 4.67 5.02
CA CYS A 12 1.86 4.55 4.35
C CYS A 12 0.78 4.33 5.39
N THR A 13 -0.35 5.02 5.27
CA THR A 13 -1.55 4.73 6.05
C THR A 13 -2.78 4.71 5.16
N ILE A 14 -3.68 3.78 5.45
CA ILE A 14 -4.96 3.62 4.77
C ILE A 14 -6.05 3.94 5.78
N LEU A 15 -6.72 5.06 5.56
CA LEU A 15 -7.71 5.63 6.48
C LEU A 15 -9.08 5.69 5.81
N ASP A 16 -10.13 5.86 6.61
CA ASP A 16 -11.44 6.20 6.06
C ASP A 16 -11.40 7.54 5.32
N PHE A 17 -12.23 7.64 4.28
CA PHE A 17 -12.38 8.84 3.49
C PHE A 17 -12.62 10.10 4.35
N GLY A 18 -11.88 11.18 4.07
CA GLY A 18 -11.93 12.45 4.81
C GLY A 18 -10.92 12.57 5.95
N LYS A 19 -10.10 11.53 6.23
CA LYS A 19 -9.06 11.56 7.27
C LYS A 19 -7.66 11.90 6.71
N GLY A 20 -7.42 11.72 5.41
CA GLY A 20 -6.14 11.93 4.74
C GLY A 20 -5.59 13.35 4.91
N SER A 21 -6.41 14.39 4.76
CA SER A 21 -5.96 15.78 4.96
C SER A 21 -5.50 16.05 6.40
N LYS A 22 -6.09 15.38 7.39
CA LYS A 22 -5.64 15.46 8.78
C LYS A 22 -4.30 14.75 8.98
N ALA A 23 -4.09 13.62 8.29
CA ALA A 23 -2.83 12.88 8.32
C ALA A 23 -1.70 13.69 7.69
N LEU A 24 -1.96 14.32 6.54
CA LEU A 24 -1.03 15.22 5.86
C LEU A 24 -0.66 16.44 6.73
N LYS A 25 -1.63 17.04 7.42
CA LYS A 25 -1.34 18.16 8.33
C LYS A 25 -0.46 17.70 9.49
N LEU A 26 -0.84 16.62 10.16
CA LEU A 26 -0.08 16.07 11.28
C LEU A 26 1.34 15.65 10.85
N SER A 27 1.50 15.04 9.68
CA SER A 27 2.83 14.65 9.20
C SER A 27 3.75 15.85 8.99
N GLY A 28 3.21 16.98 8.50
CA GLY A 28 3.97 18.22 8.38
C GLY A 28 4.39 18.80 9.72
N GLU A 29 3.54 18.73 10.74
CA GLU A 29 3.86 19.13 12.12
C GLU A 29 4.95 18.24 12.76
N LEU A 30 5.02 16.97 12.34
CA LEU A 30 6.00 15.98 12.75
C LEU A 30 7.25 15.95 11.86
N GLY A 31 7.49 16.97 11.03
CA GLY A 31 8.72 17.08 10.25
C GLY A 31 8.88 16.12 9.08
N ALA A 32 7.80 15.43 8.66
CA ALA A 32 7.85 14.52 7.51
C ALA A 32 8.12 15.27 6.18
N LEU A 33 8.72 14.55 5.24
CA LEU A 33 9.12 15.08 3.95
C LEU A 33 7.98 14.94 2.94
N GLY A 34 7.17 16.00 2.84
CA GLY A 34 6.05 16.08 1.91
C GLY A 34 4.91 15.12 2.27
N GLY A 35 4.05 14.83 1.31
CA GLY A 35 3.00 13.85 1.50
C GLY A 35 1.99 13.86 0.36
N THR A 36 1.46 12.69 0.03
CA THR A 36 0.51 12.52 -1.08
C THR A 36 -0.65 11.66 -0.60
N ILE A 37 -1.86 12.05 -1.01
CA ILE A 37 -3.09 11.31 -0.71
C ILE A 37 -3.63 10.76 -2.02
N PHE A 38 -3.88 9.45 -2.05
CA PHE A 38 -4.57 8.76 -3.14
C PHE A 38 -5.94 8.29 -2.66
N LEU A 39 -6.87 8.16 -3.59
CA LEU A 39 -8.15 7.51 -3.33
C LEU A 39 -7.98 6.00 -3.51
N GLY A 40 -8.56 5.25 -2.57
CA GLY A 40 -8.63 3.80 -2.65
C GLY A 40 -10.00 3.28 -2.25
N ARG A 41 -10.21 1.98 -2.42
CA ARG A 41 -11.40 1.27 -1.95
C ARG A 41 -10.97 0.07 -1.11
N GLY A 42 -11.45 -0.01 0.12
CA GLY A 42 -11.20 -1.15 0.99
C GLY A 42 -12.12 -2.31 0.64
N THR A 43 -11.60 -3.54 0.68
CA THR A 43 -12.34 -4.75 0.31
C THR A 43 -12.72 -5.64 1.49
N VAL A 44 -12.35 -5.23 2.72
CA VAL A 44 -12.73 -5.96 3.94
C VAL A 44 -14.25 -5.94 4.08
N ARG A 45 -14.86 -7.12 3.88
CA ARG A 45 -16.31 -7.32 3.87
C ARG A 45 -16.85 -7.19 5.30
N SER A 46 -17.76 -6.24 5.53
CA SER A 46 -18.59 -6.22 6.75
C SER A 46 -19.92 -6.90 6.44
N GLU A 47 -20.30 -7.92 7.21
CA GLU A 47 -21.59 -8.61 7.11
C GLU A 47 -22.79 -7.65 7.16
N LEU A 48 -22.67 -6.54 7.90
CA LEU A 48 -23.70 -5.51 7.95
C LEU A 48 -23.76 -4.67 6.67
N LEU A 49 -22.61 -4.31 6.10
CA LEU A 49 -22.56 -3.53 4.85
C LEU A 49 -23.07 -4.33 3.65
N LYS A 50 -22.86 -5.65 3.66
CA LYS A 50 -23.45 -6.58 2.68
C LYS A 50 -24.97 -6.52 2.69
N LYS A 51 -25.60 -6.49 3.86
CA LYS A 51 -27.07 -6.34 4.00
C LYS A 51 -27.59 -4.99 3.49
N LEU A 52 -26.75 -3.95 3.50
CA LEU A 52 -27.10 -2.60 3.04
C LEU A 52 -26.77 -2.36 1.56
N GLY A 53 -26.23 -3.35 0.83
CA GLY A 53 -25.82 -3.20 -0.56
C GLY A 53 -24.63 -2.25 -0.76
N LEU A 54 -23.88 -1.94 0.30
CA LEU A 54 -22.69 -1.10 0.24
C LEU A 54 -21.49 -1.99 -0.13
N VAL A 55 -21.11 -1.91 -1.39
CA VAL A 55 -20.04 -2.75 -1.98
C VAL A 55 -18.65 -2.13 -1.77
N ASP A 56 -18.55 -0.81 -1.78
CA ASP A 56 -17.27 -0.10 -1.77
C ASP A 56 -17.13 0.86 -0.58
N ILE A 57 -16.17 0.60 0.30
CA ILE A 57 -15.77 1.55 1.34
C ILE A 57 -14.66 2.43 0.79
N ARG A 58 -14.96 3.70 0.51
CA ARG A 58 -13.95 4.68 0.10
C ARG A 58 -12.90 4.85 1.21
N LYS A 59 -11.64 4.77 0.82
CA LYS A 59 -10.46 4.97 1.67
C LYS A 59 -9.58 6.07 1.09
N GLU A 60 -8.79 6.68 1.95
CA GLU A 60 -7.69 7.56 1.56
C GLU A 60 -6.37 6.90 1.96
N ILE A 61 -5.50 6.72 0.98
CA ILE A 61 -4.15 6.20 1.17
C ILE A 61 -3.22 7.39 1.24
N PHE A 62 -2.64 7.63 2.40
CA PHE A 62 -1.69 8.70 2.63
C PHE A 62 -0.28 8.13 2.70
N ILE A 63 0.63 8.65 1.88
CA ILE A 63 2.05 8.33 1.93
C ILE A 63 2.89 9.57 2.27
N THR A 64 3.96 9.37 3.03
CA THR A 64 4.96 10.40 3.32
C THR A 64 6.31 9.77 3.63
N MET A 65 7.38 10.53 3.50
CA MET A 65 8.73 10.08 3.80
C MET A 65 9.12 10.59 5.19
N VAL A 66 9.64 9.72 6.03
CA VAL A 66 9.95 10.03 7.43
C VAL A 66 11.34 9.52 7.76
N ASP A 67 12.05 10.32 8.56
CA ASP A 67 13.34 9.93 9.11
C ASP A 67 13.15 8.90 10.23
N ASN A 68 13.98 7.86 10.24
CA ASN A 68 13.99 6.83 11.26
C ASN A 68 14.18 7.38 12.68
N GLU A 69 14.89 8.49 12.88
CA GLU A 69 15.02 9.12 14.20
C GLU A 69 13.66 9.52 14.79
N GLN A 70 12.67 9.74 13.94
CA GLN A 70 11.33 10.19 14.32
C GLN A 70 10.28 9.08 14.21
N GLU A 71 10.66 7.84 13.85
CA GLU A 71 9.69 6.77 13.56
C GLU A 71 8.76 6.49 14.74
N ASP A 72 9.29 6.32 15.95
CA ASP A 72 8.48 6.05 17.15
C ASP A 72 7.51 7.19 17.44
N LEU A 73 8.00 8.43 17.46
CA LEU A 73 7.17 9.62 17.66
C LEU A 73 6.08 9.73 16.58
N PHE A 74 6.43 9.42 15.33
CA PHE A 74 5.52 9.50 14.20
C PHE A 74 4.39 8.47 14.32
N TYR A 75 4.74 7.22 14.61
CA TYR A 75 3.78 6.13 14.83
C TYR A 75 2.86 6.42 16.03
N ASP A 76 3.41 6.84 17.17
CA ASP A 76 2.63 7.17 18.36
C ASP A 76 1.58 8.26 18.11
N ASN A 77 1.98 9.31 17.36
CA ASN A 77 1.06 10.41 17.05
C ASN A 77 -0.01 9.99 16.04
N MET A 78 0.36 9.20 15.02
CA MET A 78 -0.60 8.66 14.05
C MET A 78 -1.59 7.69 14.72
N GLU A 79 -1.10 6.80 15.57
CA GLU A 79 -1.91 5.87 16.36
C GLU A 79 -2.95 6.63 17.19
N LYS A 80 -2.49 7.56 18.04
CA LYS A 80 -3.37 8.35 18.91
C LYS A 80 -4.36 9.19 18.13
N LYS A 81 -3.92 9.82 17.03
CA LYS A 81 -4.78 10.71 16.23
C LYS A 81 -5.92 9.97 15.55
N PHE A 82 -5.64 8.77 15.02
CA PHE A 82 -6.59 8.02 14.20
C PHE A 82 -7.21 6.81 14.90
N ASN A 83 -6.75 6.48 16.12
CA ASN A 83 -7.08 5.29 16.89
C ASN A 83 -6.70 4.00 16.13
N LEU A 84 -5.49 3.95 15.56
CA LEU A 84 -5.03 2.79 14.78
C LEU A 84 -4.82 1.53 15.65
N ASP A 85 -4.81 1.67 16.96
CA ASP A 85 -4.83 0.58 17.93
C ASP A 85 -6.20 -0.13 17.99
N LYS A 86 -7.27 0.49 17.48
CA LYS A 86 -8.64 -0.03 17.54
C LYS A 86 -9.06 -0.68 16.22
N PRO A 87 -9.87 -1.75 16.25
CA PRO A 87 -10.38 -2.39 15.05
C PRO A 87 -11.12 -1.42 14.13
N HIS A 88 -10.89 -1.54 12.81
CA HIS A 88 -11.60 -0.79 11.76
C HIS A 88 -11.34 0.71 11.67
N HIS A 89 -10.29 1.24 12.32
CA HIS A 89 -9.94 2.67 12.25
C HIS A 89 -8.93 3.05 11.16
N GLY A 90 -8.36 2.04 10.49
CA GLY A 90 -7.34 2.19 9.46
C GLY A 90 -6.13 1.31 9.75
N ILE A 91 -5.17 1.35 8.85
CA ILE A 91 -3.89 0.63 8.99
C ILE A 91 -2.75 1.58 8.68
N ALA A 92 -1.57 1.33 9.24
CA ALA A 92 -0.35 2.03 8.88
C ALA A 92 0.82 1.06 8.79
N PHE A 93 1.78 1.37 7.93
CA PHE A 93 2.97 0.55 7.73
C PHE A 93 4.13 1.33 7.13
N SER A 94 5.35 0.86 7.40
CA SER A 94 6.61 1.45 6.91
C SER A 94 7.24 0.55 5.85
N ILE A 95 7.65 1.13 4.72
CA ILE A 95 8.51 0.49 3.72
C ILE A 95 9.88 1.17 3.76
N PRO A 96 11.00 0.44 3.90
CA PRO A 96 12.32 1.04 3.93
C PRO A 96 12.68 1.63 2.57
N LEU A 97 13.17 2.87 2.54
CA LEU A 97 13.62 3.54 1.33
C LEU A 97 15.14 3.50 1.26
N LYS A 98 15.68 3.27 0.05
CA LYS A 98 17.12 3.35 -0.23
C LYS A 98 17.54 4.74 -0.70
N TYR A 99 16.64 5.45 -1.37
CA TYR A 99 16.94 6.70 -2.05
C TYR A 99 15.73 7.63 -2.03
N CYS A 100 15.96 8.90 -1.73
CA CYS A 100 14.99 9.98 -1.96
C CYS A 100 15.74 11.25 -2.37
N GLU A 101 15.16 11.96 -3.33
CA GLU A 101 15.65 13.26 -3.77
C GLU A 101 14.49 14.25 -3.80
N LYS A 102 14.69 15.39 -3.15
CA LYS A 102 13.66 16.42 -3.00
C LYS A 102 13.99 17.64 -3.85
N LEU A 103 12.94 18.33 -4.31
CA LEU A 103 13.04 19.67 -4.86
C LEU A 103 13.82 20.59 -3.88
N GLY A 104 14.93 21.16 -4.33
CA GLY A 104 15.87 21.92 -3.48
C GLY A 104 17.24 21.25 -3.27
N GLY A 105 17.46 20.04 -3.80
CA GLY A 105 18.80 19.45 -3.92
C GLY A 105 19.28 18.64 -2.71
N SER A 106 18.42 18.38 -1.73
CA SER A 106 18.71 17.45 -0.63
C SER A 106 18.59 16.00 -1.12
N LYS A 107 19.64 15.22 -0.86
CA LYS A 107 19.76 13.83 -1.27
C LYS A 107 19.86 12.93 -0.05
N TYR A 108 18.92 11.99 0.06
CA TYR A 108 18.89 10.98 1.12
C TYR A 108 19.34 9.65 0.52
N ILE A 109 20.42 9.10 1.07
CA ILE A 109 20.91 7.76 0.71
C ILE A 109 20.90 6.93 1.98
N SER A 110 19.89 6.09 2.10
CA SER A 110 19.72 5.17 3.21
C SER A 110 20.31 3.81 2.82
N LYS A 111 20.94 3.16 3.78
CA LYS A 111 21.19 1.72 3.73
C LYS A 111 20.09 1.08 4.58
N PRO A 112 19.07 0.46 3.97
CA PRO A 112 18.10 -0.31 4.73
C PRO A 112 18.86 -1.37 5.55
N GLU A 113 18.95 -1.19 6.86
CA GLU A 113 19.52 -2.22 7.72
C GLU A 113 18.44 -3.28 7.95
N LYS A 114 18.76 -4.56 7.74
CA LYS A 114 17.95 -5.70 8.20
C LYS A 114 18.04 -5.89 9.73
N LYS A 115 18.29 -4.84 10.52
CA LYS A 115 18.60 -5.03 11.94
C LYS A 115 17.33 -5.37 12.71
N GLY A 116 17.35 -6.57 13.27
CA GLY A 116 16.34 -7.09 14.16
C GLY A 116 16.16 -6.20 15.38
N VAL A 117 14.95 -5.68 15.50
CA VAL A 117 14.19 -5.51 16.74
C VAL A 117 12.76 -5.82 16.32
N ASN A 118 12.34 -7.05 16.56
CA ASN A 118 11.11 -7.71 16.08
C ASN A 118 11.03 -7.85 14.55
N GLU A 119 11.13 -9.09 14.05
CA GLU A 119 10.74 -9.38 12.66
C GLU A 119 9.31 -8.92 12.49
N VAL A 120 9.10 -7.88 11.68
CA VAL A 120 7.75 -7.55 11.27
C VAL A 120 7.31 -8.65 10.33
N ASP A 121 6.29 -9.36 10.79
CA ASP A 121 5.76 -10.55 10.14
C ASP A 121 4.95 -10.24 8.89
N TYR A 122 5.03 -9.03 8.32
CA TYR A 122 4.18 -8.60 7.21
C TYR A 122 4.98 -8.16 5.99
N GLU A 123 4.34 -8.29 4.83
CA GLU A 123 4.80 -7.81 3.53
C GLU A 123 3.66 -7.09 2.81
N ALA A 124 4.01 -6.13 1.96
CA ALA A 124 3.07 -5.43 1.09
C ALA A 124 3.14 -6.05 -0.31
N ILE A 125 2.10 -6.81 -0.66
CA ILE A 125 1.94 -7.41 -1.98
C ILE A 125 1.14 -6.43 -2.83
N PHE A 126 1.70 -6.06 -3.98
CA PHE A 126 1.03 -5.27 -5.01
C PHE A 126 0.73 -6.17 -6.21
N VAL A 127 -0.52 -6.17 -6.62
CA VAL A 127 -0.99 -6.84 -7.83
C VAL A 127 -1.56 -5.78 -8.76
N ILE A 128 -1.00 -5.64 -9.96
CA ILE A 128 -1.47 -4.70 -10.99
C ILE A 128 -2.06 -5.53 -12.13
N VAL A 129 -3.34 -5.35 -12.41
CA VAL A 129 -4.05 -6.06 -13.48
C VAL A 129 -4.86 -5.09 -14.33
N ASP A 130 -5.27 -5.54 -15.51
CA ASP A 130 -6.28 -4.83 -16.28
C ASP A 130 -7.60 -4.74 -15.52
N LYS A 131 -8.29 -3.62 -15.74
CA LYS A 131 -9.64 -3.44 -15.20
C LYS A 131 -10.55 -4.58 -15.65
N GLY A 132 -11.25 -5.18 -14.69
CA GLY A 132 -12.12 -6.34 -14.91
C GLY A 132 -11.58 -7.64 -14.30
N SER A 133 -10.29 -7.71 -13.98
CA SER A 133 -9.67 -8.86 -13.31
C SER A 133 -9.59 -8.71 -11.79
N LEU A 134 -10.17 -7.64 -11.23
CA LEU A 134 -10.13 -7.33 -9.80
C LEU A 134 -10.71 -8.45 -8.94
N ASP A 135 -11.90 -8.95 -9.30
CA ASP A 135 -12.60 -9.96 -8.51
C ASP A 135 -11.79 -11.27 -8.45
N ASP A 136 -11.16 -11.67 -9.56
CA ASP A 136 -10.27 -12.84 -9.60
C ASP A 136 -9.06 -12.69 -8.68
N VAL A 137 -8.45 -11.50 -8.60
CA VAL A 137 -7.35 -11.22 -7.68
C VAL A 137 -7.80 -11.34 -6.23
N LEU A 138 -8.93 -10.72 -5.89
CA LEU A 138 -9.46 -10.70 -4.53
C LEU A 138 -9.89 -12.10 -4.07
N ASP A 139 -10.60 -12.85 -4.91
CA ASP A 139 -11.08 -14.19 -4.58
C ASP A 139 -9.92 -15.18 -4.43
N ALA A 140 -8.91 -15.13 -5.30
CA ALA A 140 -7.71 -15.95 -5.15
C ALA A 140 -6.93 -15.62 -3.87
N ALA A 141 -6.75 -14.32 -3.59
CA ALA A 141 -6.09 -13.89 -2.37
C ALA A 141 -6.82 -14.34 -1.10
N GLU A 142 -8.16 -14.20 -1.07
CA GLU A 142 -9.01 -14.59 0.06
C GLU A 142 -8.95 -16.11 0.30
N GLN A 143 -9.00 -16.92 -0.78
CA GLN A 143 -8.86 -18.38 -0.70
C GLN A 143 -7.50 -18.82 -0.13
N ALA A 144 -6.44 -18.06 -0.42
CA ALA A 144 -5.11 -18.29 0.13
C ALA A 144 -4.90 -17.69 1.54
N GLY A 145 -5.95 -17.12 2.15
CA GLY A 145 -5.95 -16.65 3.53
C GLY A 145 -5.62 -15.17 3.71
N SER A 146 -5.74 -14.35 2.67
CA SER A 146 -5.76 -12.89 2.78
C SER A 146 -7.02 -12.42 3.52
N THR A 147 -6.87 -11.42 4.38
CA THR A 147 -7.98 -10.83 5.14
C THR A 147 -8.64 -9.65 4.40
N GLY A 148 -8.15 -9.31 3.22
CA GLY A 148 -8.64 -8.21 2.38
C GLY A 148 -7.51 -7.43 1.74
N GLY A 149 -7.87 -6.33 1.09
CA GLY A 149 -6.94 -5.46 0.39
C GLY A 149 -7.49 -4.06 0.22
N THR A 150 -6.66 -3.21 -0.38
CA THR A 150 -7.04 -1.86 -0.81
C THR A 150 -6.81 -1.73 -2.31
N VAL A 151 -7.87 -1.37 -3.02
CA VAL A 151 -7.87 -1.20 -4.48
C VAL A 151 -7.58 0.25 -4.81
N ILE A 152 -6.65 0.49 -5.73
CA ILE A 152 -6.30 1.79 -6.28
C ILE A 152 -6.52 1.73 -7.79
N HIS A 153 -7.19 2.75 -8.32
CA HIS A 153 -7.39 2.89 -9.77
C HIS A 153 -6.19 3.56 -10.41
N GLY A 154 -5.73 3.00 -11.52
CA GLY A 154 -4.62 3.51 -12.30
C GLY A 154 -4.88 3.47 -13.79
N ARG A 155 -3.90 3.97 -14.54
CA ARG A 155 -3.79 3.80 -16.00
C ARG A 155 -2.34 3.48 -16.34
N GLY A 156 -2.15 2.72 -17.39
CA GLY A 156 -0.81 2.43 -17.89
C GLY A 156 -0.82 1.34 -18.94
N ALA A 157 0.28 1.23 -19.67
CA ALA A 157 0.50 0.20 -20.65
C ALA A 157 1.87 -0.45 -20.40
N GLY A 158 1.92 -1.78 -20.44
CA GLY A 158 3.20 -2.47 -20.50
C GLY A 158 3.98 -2.11 -21.78
N VAL A 159 5.29 -2.39 -21.82
CA VAL A 159 6.13 -2.15 -23.01
C VAL A 159 5.54 -2.80 -24.27
N GLN A 160 4.80 -3.90 -24.11
CA GLN A 160 4.17 -4.63 -25.19
C GLN A 160 2.69 -4.28 -25.45
N GLU A 161 2.10 -3.36 -24.68
CA GLU A 161 0.68 -2.98 -24.73
C GLU A 161 0.48 -1.55 -25.26
N LYS A 162 1.46 -0.99 -26.00
CA LYS A 162 1.31 0.33 -26.63
C LYS A 162 0.24 0.28 -27.73
N ALA A 163 -1.03 0.29 -27.32
CA ALA A 163 -2.18 0.34 -28.19
C ALA A 163 -2.32 1.77 -28.74
N LYS A 164 -2.45 1.88 -30.06
CA LYS A 164 -2.78 3.14 -30.73
C LYS A 164 -4.15 3.00 -31.35
N LEU A 165 -5.01 3.98 -31.10
CA LEU A 165 -6.28 4.14 -31.79
C LEU A 165 -6.28 5.52 -32.43
N PHE A 166 -6.50 5.60 -33.74
CA PHE A 166 -6.45 6.87 -34.48
C PHE A 166 -5.15 7.68 -34.27
N ASN A 167 -3.99 7.01 -34.24
CA ASN A 167 -2.68 7.61 -33.92
C ASN A 167 -2.55 8.22 -32.50
N ILE A 168 -3.53 8.02 -31.62
CA ILE A 168 -3.48 8.43 -30.22
C ILE A 168 -2.97 7.26 -29.40
N GLU A 169 -1.97 7.50 -28.55
CA GLU A 169 -1.52 6.51 -27.57
C GLU A 169 -2.59 6.35 -26.49
N ILE A 170 -3.06 5.12 -26.31
CA ILE A 170 -4.05 4.77 -25.29
C ILE A 170 -3.34 4.11 -24.12
N GLU A 171 -3.65 4.58 -22.92
CA GLU A 171 -3.27 3.96 -21.66
C GLU A 171 -4.52 3.26 -21.08
N PRO A 172 -4.56 1.92 -21.11
CA PRO A 172 -5.65 1.15 -20.50
C PRO A 172 -5.83 1.46 -19.01
N GLU A 173 -7.07 1.28 -18.53
CA GLU A 173 -7.37 1.36 -17.09
C GLU A 173 -6.87 0.10 -16.38
N LYS A 174 -6.22 0.31 -15.22
CA LYS A 174 -5.65 -0.75 -14.39
C LYS A 174 -6.25 -0.71 -12.99
N ASP A 175 -6.42 -1.89 -12.40
CA ASP A 175 -6.71 -2.05 -10.97
C ASP A 175 -5.41 -2.46 -10.26
N ILE A 176 -5.05 -1.74 -9.20
CA ILE A 176 -3.92 -2.07 -8.32
C ILE A 176 -4.49 -2.55 -6.99
N VAL A 177 -4.19 -3.78 -6.61
CA VAL A 177 -4.58 -4.36 -5.32
C VAL A 177 -3.37 -4.37 -4.40
N LEU A 178 -3.47 -3.63 -3.29
CA LEU A 178 -2.52 -3.65 -2.19
C LEU A 178 -3.04 -4.59 -1.09
N ILE A 179 -2.27 -5.64 -0.79
CA ILE A 179 -2.54 -6.60 0.27
C ILE A 179 -1.40 -6.52 1.29
N LEU A 180 -1.74 -6.35 2.57
CA LEU A 180 -0.79 -6.60 3.65
C LEU A 180 -1.01 -8.02 4.15
N ALA A 181 -0.03 -8.88 3.90
CA ALA A 181 -0.07 -10.29 4.25
C ALA A 181 0.99 -10.60 5.29
N LYS A 182 0.74 -11.60 6.14
CA LYS A 182 1.82 -12.16 6.93
C LYS A 182 2.83 -12.85 6.01
N LYS A 183 4.13 -12.76 6.29
CA LYS A 183 5.22 -13.42 5.55
C LYS A 183 4.96 -14.90 5.33
N GLU A 184 4.47 -15.60 6.35
CA GLU A 184 4.12 -17.02 6.28
C GLU A 184 2.99 -17.34 5.27
N LYS A 185 2.15 -16.35 4.93
CA LYS A 185 1.05 -16.47 3.96
C LYS A 185 1.35 -15.83 2.61
N SER A 186 2.35 -14.96 2.52
CA SER A 186 2.63 -14.18 1.31
C SER A 186 2.84 -15.06 0.09
N GLU A 187 3.66 -16.11 0.22
CA GLU A 187 3.95 -17.01 -0.90
C GLU A 187 2.68 -17.75 -1.39
N ALA A 188 1.85 -18.23 -0.45
CA ALA A 188 0.59 -18.89 -0.80
C ALA A 188 -0.37 -17.94 -1.54
N ILE A 189 -0.49 -16.69 -1.08
CA ILE A 189 -1.31 -15.66 -1.73
C ILE A 189 -0.79 -15.37 -3.13
N ILE A 190 0.53 -15.17 -3.29
CA ILE A 190 1.15 -14.89 -4.58
C ILE A 190 0.90 -16.04 -5.56
N ASN A 191 1.15 -17.29 -5.13
CA ASN A 191 0.98 -18.46 -5.99
C ASN A 191 -0.48 -18.65 -6.41
N SER A 192 -1.43 -18.47 -5.49
CA SER A 192 -2.86 -18.55 -5.82
C SER A 192 -3.28 -17.52 -6.87
N ILE A 193 -2.83 -16.27 -6.74
CA ILE A 193 -3.12 -15.21 -7.72
C ILE A 193 -2.42 -15.50 -9.05
N LYS A 194 -1.15 -15.94 -9.01
CA LYS A 194 -0.40 -16.34 -10.22
C LYS A 194 -1.13 -17.40 -11.02
N GLU A 195 -1.60 -18.45 -10.35
CA GLU A 195 -2.32 -19.57 -10.97
C GLU A 195 -3.69 -19.15 -11.49
N ARG A 196 -4.45 -18.35 -10.71
CA ARG A 196 -5.79 -17.89 -11.09
C ARG A 196 -5.77 -17.03 -12.35
N LEU A 197 -4.79 -16.12 -12.46
CA LEU A 197 -4.73 -15.14 -13.54
C LEU A 197 -3.74 -15.51 -14.65
N ASN A 198 -2.98 -16.60 -14.50
CA ASN A 198 -1.87 -16.95 -15.38
C ASN A 198 -0.90 -15.77 -15.56
N ILE A 199 -0.42 -15.17 -14.47
CA ILE A 199 0.39 -13.93 -14.47
C ILE A 199 1.65 -14.00 -15.34
N GLU A 200 2.13 -15.21 -15.63
CA GLU A 200 3.29 -15.44 -16.51
C GLU A 200 2.97 -15.19 -18.00
N GLU A 201 1.68 -15.19 -18.37
CA GLU A 201 1.21 -14.85 -19.70
C GLU A 201 1.31 -13.35 -19.97
N LYS A 202 1.53 -13.03 -21.24
CA LYS A 202 1.67 -11.64 -21.67
C LYS A 202 0.37 -10.85 -21.40
N GLY A 203 0.49 -9.78 -20.63
CA GLY A 203 -0.60 -8.85 -20.35
C GLY A 203 -1.52 -9.25 -19.20
N ALA A 204 -1.24 -10.37 -18.51
CA ALA A 204 -2.04 -10.82 -17.37
C ALA A 204 -1.91 -9.89 -16.15
N GLY A 205 -0.76 -9.22 -15.99
CA GLY A 205 -0.52 -8.27 -14.92
C GLY A 205 0.90 -8.31 -14.38
N VAL A 206 1.12 -7.67 -13.24
CA VAL A 206 2.41 -7.67 -12.52
C VAL A 206 2.14 -7.89 -11.03
N ILE A 207 2.91 -8.76 -10.41
CA ILE A 207 2.95 -8.92 -8.95
C ILE A 207 4.34 -8.52 -8.46
N PHE A 208 4.40 -7.70 -7.42
CA PHE A 208 5.63 -7.43 -6.70
C PHE A 208 5.38 -7.27 -5.21
N VAL A 209 6.41 -7.53 -4.42
CA VAL A 209 6.35 -7.53 -2.96
C VAL A 209 7.36 -6.53 -2.42
N LEU A 210 6.95 -5.76 -1.43
CA LEU A 210 7.81 -4.84 -0.70
C LEU A 210 7.88 -5.26 0.77
N ASP A 211 9.11 -5.28 1.29
CA ASP A 211 9.37 -5.50 2.72
C ASP A 211 8.69 -4.41 3.54
N VAL A 212 8.05 -4.82 4.65
CA VAL A 212 7.47 -3.90 5.63
C VAL A 212 8.28 -4.00 6.93
N THR A 213 8.63 -2.85 7.49
CA THR A 213 9.47 -2.76 8.71
C THR A 213 8.70 -2.42 9.97
N ARG A 214 7.44 -2.00 9.85
CA ARG A 214 6.53 -1.71 10.98
C ARG A 214 5.09 -1.71 10.49
N THR A 215 4.15 -2.13 11.35
CA THR A 215 2.71 -2.10 11.06
C THR A 215 1.92 -1.63 12.28
N LEU A 216 0.72 -1.08 12.05
CA LEU A 216 -0.32 -0.77 13.04
C LEU A 216 -1.71 -1.02 12.45
N GLY A 217 -2.69 -1.34 13.30
CA GLY A 217 -4.10 -1.48 12.95
C GLY A 217 -4.46 -2.74 12.16
N LEU A 218 -3.49 -3.62 11.90
CA LEU A 218 -3.76 -4.93 11.32
C LEU A 218 -4.42 -5.81 12.36
N TYR A 219 -5.70 -6.09 12.17
CA TYR A 219 -6.48 -6.97 13.02
C TYR A 219 -6.48 -8.39 12.45
N GLN A 220 -6.19 -9.38 13.30
CA GLN A 220 -6.44 -10.79 12.99
C GLN A 220 -7.81 -11.11 13.57
N GLY A 221 -8.79 -11.39 12.70
CA GLY A 221 -10.04 -11.99 13.15
C GLY A 221 -9.74 -13.35 13.79
N ASN A 222 -10.22 -13.55 15.01
CA ASN A 222 -10.31 -14.88 15.62
C ASN A 222 -11.42 -15.70 14.95
#